data_AF-A0A5C6YKW3-F1
#
_entry.id   AF-A0A5C6YKW3-F1
#
_cell.length_a   1.000
_cell.length_b   1.000
_cell.length_c   1.000
_cell.angle_alpha   90.00
_cell.angle_beta   90.00
_cell.angle_gamma   90.00
#
_symmetry.space_group_name_H-M   'P 1'
#
loop_
_entity.id
_entity.type
_entity.pdbx_description
1 polymer ?
#
loop_
_entity_poly.entity_id
_entity_poly.type
_entity_poly.pdbx_seq_one_letter_code
_entity_poly.pdbx_strand_id
1 'polypeptide(L)'
;MSAVAPRPKIVKRAVHGVLMLDKPLGLTSNDALQKVKRLLRAEKAGHTGTLDPLATGLLPLTFGAATKFSQVSLEADKGYRATLRLGITTTTGDGEGGILEQRDAVA
;
A
#
# COMPACT_ATOMS: atom_id res chain seq x y z
N MET A 1 21.07 11.04 -35.05
CA MET A 1 19.84 10.82 -34.27
C MET A 1 19.55 9.33 -34.27
N SER A 2 19.75 8.64 -33.14
CA SER A 2 19.54 7.19 -33.06
C SER A 2 18.10 6.91 -32.67
N ALA A 3 17.35 6.22 -33.53
CA ALA A 3 15.98 5.82 -33.27
C ALA A 3 15.96 4.74 -32.18
N VAL A 4 15.34 5.05 -31.03
CA VAL A 4 15.14 4.08 -29.96
C VAL A 4 14.11 3.05 -30.43
N ALA A 5 14.52 1.78 -30.53
CA ALA A 5 13.62 0.69 -30.88
C ALA A 5 12.44 0.59 -29.89
N PRO A 6 11.23 0.29 -30.36
CA PRO A 6 10.05 0.19 -29.50
C PRO A 6 10.22 -0.92 -28.47
N ARG A 7 9.96 -0.60 -27.19
CA ARG A 7 10.02 -1.60 -26.11
C ARG A 7 8.98 -2.71 -26.36
N PRO A 8 9.36 -3.99 -26.18
CA PRO A 8 8.44 -5.10 -26.40
C PRO A 8 7.23 -5.00 -25.46
N LYS A 9 6.04 -5.22 -26.02
CA LYS A 9 4.77 -5.14 -25.27
C LYS A 9 4.73 -6.28 -24.25
N ILE A 10 4.60 -5.94 -22.97
CA ILE A 10 4.47 -6.93 -21.90
C ILE A 10 3.12 -7.63 -22.05
N VAL A 11 3.13 -8.91 -22.41
CA VAL A 11 1.91 -9.74 -22.46
C VAL A 11 1.41 -9.96 -21.04
N LYS A 12 0.12 -9.76 -20.76
CA LYS A 12 -0.43 -9.98 -19.42
C LYS A 12 -0.77 -11.46 -19.20
N ARG A 13 -0.95 -11.86 -17.94
CA ARG A 13 -1.24 -13.22 -17.48
C ARG A 13 -2.52 -13.22 -16.63
N ALA A 14 -3.35 -14.24 -16.81
CA ALA A 14 -4.46 -14.55 -15.91
C ALA A 14 -3.92 -15.11 -14.59
N VAL A 15 -3.47 -14.23 -13.69
CA VAL A 15 -3.02 -14.58 -12.35
C VAL A 15 -4.22 -14.56 -11.40
N HIS A 16 -4.36 -15.61 -10.59
CA HIS A 16 -5.43 -15.77 -9.61
C HIS A 16 -4.83 -16.12 -8.26
N GLY A 17 -5.24 -15.42 -7.19
CA GLY A 17 -4.78 -15.70 -5.84
C GLY A 17 -4.61 -14.45 -4.99
N VAL A 18 -4.02 -14.62 -3.81
CA VAL A 18 -3.72 -13.55 -2.86
C VAL A 18 -2.22 -13.57 -2.56
N LEU A 19 -1.58 -12.40 -2.59
CA LEU A 19 -0.22 -12.19 -2.14
C LEU A 19 -0.26 -11.39 -0.84
N MET A 20 0.34 -11.94 0.22
CA MET A 20 0.56 -11.23 1.48
C MET A 20 1.83 -10.39 1.35
N LEU A 21 1.69 -9.14 0.92
CA LEU A 21 2.83 -8.25 0.76
C LEU A 21 3.18 -7.60 2.11
N ASP A 22 4.44 -7.64 2.51
CA ASP A 22 4.97 -6.68 3.49
C ASP A 22 5.27 -5.36 2.76
N LYS A 23 4.39 -4.38 2.91
CA LYS A 23 4.49 -3.09 2.22
C LYS A 23 5.68 -2.32 2.79
N PRO A 24 6.65 -1.91 1.94
CA PRO A 24 7.75 -1.09 2.42
C PRO A 24 7.28 0.33 2.75
N LEU A 25 8.10 1.02 3.54
CA LEU A 25 7.92 2.43 3.90
C LEU A 25 7.97 3.33 2.67
N GLY A 26 7.18 4.41 2.68
CA GLY A 26 7.19 5.47 1.67
C GLY A 26 6.43 5.14 0.39
N LEU A 27 5.87 3.93 0.25
CA LEU A 27 4.96 3.61 -0.85
C LEU A 27 3.50 3.78 -0.43
N THR A 28 2.70 4.40 -1.30
CA THR A 28 1.24 4.25 -1.18
C THR A 28 0.85 2.79 -1.44
N SER A 29 -0.31 2.38 -0.91
CA SER A 29 -0.84 1.03 -1.16
C SER A 29 -1.06 0.75 -2.65
N ASN A 30 -1.46 1.76 -3.43
CA ASN A 30 -1.62 1.63 -4.88
C ASN A 30 -0.26 1.50 -5.59
N ASP A 31 0.77 2.25 -5.20
CA ASP A 31 2.10 2.12 -5.82
C ASP A 31 2.67 0.71 -5.62
N ALA A 32 2.52 0.17 -4.40
CA ALA A 32 2.88 -1.21 -4.10
C ALA A 32 2.10 -2.21 -4.97
N LEU A 33 0.77 -2.05 -5.07
CA LEU A 33 -0.09 -2.85 -5.93
C LEU A 33 0.37 -2.81 -7.40
N GLN A 34 0.62 -1.62 -7.96
CA GLN A 34 1.00 -1.49 -9.37
C GLN A 34 2.37 -2.11 -9.66
N LYS A 35 3.34 -1.96 -8.74
CA LYS A 35 4.65 -2.62 -8.84
C LYS A 35 4.49 -4.13 -8.89
N VAL A 36 3.76 -4.72 -7.93
CA VAL A 36 3.55 -6.17 -7.89
C VAL A 36 2.75 -6.66 -9.10
N LYS A 37 1.67 -5.97 -9.49
CA LYS A 37 0.87 -6.29 -10.68
C LYS A 37 1.74 -6.35 -11.93
N ARG A 38 2.67 -5.40 -12.09
CA ARG A 38 3.63 -5.38 -13.20
C ARG A 38 4.61 -6.55 -13.12
N LEU A 39 5.19 -6.84 -11.96
CA LEU A 39 6.13 -7.94 -11.75
C LEU A 39 5.50 -9.30 -12.09
N LEU A 40 4.24 -9.52 -11.67
CA LEU A 40 3.49 -10.74 -11.95
C LEU A 40 2.85 -10.74 -13.35
N ARG A 41 2.91 -9.60 -14.07
CA ARG A 41 2.23 -9.36 -15.34
C ARG A 41 0.71 -9.61 -15.24
N ALA A 42 0.13 -9.41 -14.07
CA ALA A 42 -1.27 -9.76 -13.80
C ALA A 42 -2.24 -8.83 -14.55
N GLU A 43 -3.29 -9.42 -15.13
CA GLU A 43 -4.35 -8.67 -15.82
C GLU A 43 -5.15 -7.78 -14.88
N LYS A 44 -5.55 -8.36 -13.75
CA LYS A 44 -6.41 -7.75 -12.73
C LYS A 44 -5.78 -7.93 -11.36
N ALA A 45 -5.76 -6.85 -10.59
CA ALA A 45 -5.29 -6.86 -9.21
C ALA A 45 -6.02 -5.78 -8.39
N GLY A 46 -6.10 -5.97 -7.08
CA GLY A 46 -6.59 -4.99 -6.10
C GLY A 46 -5.93 -5.23 -4.73
N HIS A 47 -6.06 -4.30 -3.79
CA HIS A 47 -5.65 -4.48 -2.40
C HIS A 47 -6.90 -4.53 -1.49
N THR A 48 -6.77 -5.09 -0.29
CA THR A 48 -7.90 -5.32 0.64
C THR A 48 -7.95 -4.35 1.82
N GLY A 49 -7.38 -3.16 1.63
CA GLY A 49 -7.29 -2.11 2.63
C GLY A 49 -6.13 -1.17 2.32
N THR A 50 -6.23 0.08 2.76
CA THR A 50 -5.16 1.07 2.56
C THR A 50 -4.28 1.11 3.80
N LEU A 51 -2.97 0.99 3.59
CA LEU A 51 -1.94 1.41 4.52
C LEU A 51 -1.36 2.75 4.06
N ASP A 52 -1.15 3.64 5.02
CA ASP A 52 -0.52 4.95 4.80
C ASP A 52 0.91 4.80 4.25
N PRO A 53 1.44 5.81 3.54
CA PRO A 53 2.82 5.81 3.06
C PRO A 53 3.84 5.57 4.18
N LEU A 54 3.64 6.19 5.35
CA LEU A 54 4.50 6.05 6.53
C LEU A 54 4.38 4.69 7.25
N ALA A 55 3.37 3.87 6.91
CA ALA A 55 3.19 2.56 7.53
C ALA A 55 3.97 1.49 6.75
N THR A 56 4.40 0.45 7.45
CA THR A 56 4.90 -0.80 6.85
C THR A 56 4.00 -1.97 7.26
N GLY A 57 4.22 -3.15 6.69
CA GLY A 57 3.54 -4.37 7.12
C GLY A 57 2.49 -4.88 6.13
N LEU A 58 1.62 -5.75 6.63
CA LEU A 58 0.76 -6.60 5.82
C LEU A 58 -0.24 -5.80 4.95
N LEU A 59 -0.09 -5.90 3.63
CA LEU A 59 -1.00 -5.42 2.60
C LEU A 59 -1.41 -6.59 1.69
N PRO A 60 -2.57 -7.24 1.92
CA PRO A 60 -3.02 -8.32 1.06
C PRO A 60 -3.40 -7.79 -0.34
N LEU A 61 -2.77 -8.35 -1.36
CA LEU A 61 -3.04 -8.05 -2.77
C LEU A 61 -3.78 -9.22 -3.40
N THR A 62 -4.95 -8.95 -3.97
CA THR A 62 -5.78 -9.94 -4.65
C THR A 62 -5.59 -9.85 -6.16
N PHE A 63 -5.58 -10.99 -6.84
CA PHE A 63 -5.39 -11.09 -8.30
C PHE A 63 -6.52 -11.86 -8.97
N GLY A 64 -6.95 -11.39 -10.14
CA GLY A 64 -7.95 -12.04 -10.98
C GLY A 64 -9.24 -12.41 -10.23
N ALA A 65 -9.61 -13.68 -10.18
CA ALA A 65 -10.84 -14.14 -9.52
C ALA A 65 -10.87 -13.81 -8.01
N ALA A 66 -9.71 -13.80 -7.34
CA ALA A 66 -9.61 -13.52 -5.91
C ALA A 66 -10.04 -12.10 -5.54
N THR A 67 -10.02 -11.15 -6.48
CA THR A 67 -10.48 -9.78 -6.21
C THR A 67 -11.97 -9.72 -5.86
N LYS A 68 -12.76 -10.76 -6.16
CA LYS A 68 -14.18 -10.82 -5.80
C LYS A 68 -14.40 -10.97 -4.28
N PHE A 69 -13.39 -11.46 -3.56
CA PHE A 69 -13.45 -11.72 -2.12
C PHE A 69 -12.73 -10.65 -1.30
N SER A 70 -12.34 -9.53 -1.91
CA SER A 70 -11.59 -8.47 -1.22
C SER A 70 -12.37 -7.87 -0.04
N GLN A 71 -13.71 -7.90 -0.09
CA GLN A 71 -14.57 -7.40 0.99
C GLN A 71 -14.38 -8.15 2.31
N VAL A 72 -14.22 -9.47 2.26
CA VAL A 72 -14.02 -10.29 3.47
C VAL A 72 -12.75 -9.85 4.22
N SER A 73 -11.69 -9.53 3.49
CA SER A 73 -10.45 -9.05 4.11
C SER A 73 -10.51 -7.57 4.50
N LEU A 74 -11.41 -6.77 3.90
CA LEU A 74 -11.61 -5.37 4.29
C LEU A 74 -12.25 -5.28 5.68
N GLU A 75 -13.19 -6.18 5.96
CA GLU A 75 -13.96 -6.30 7.22
C GLU A 75 -13.22 -7.08 8.31
N ALA A 76 -12.11 -7.76 7.99
CA ALA A 76 -11.33 -8.50 8.96
C ALA A 76 -10.66 -7.58 9.99
N ASP A 77 -10.50 -8.10 11.21
CA ASP A 77 -9.77 -7.42 12.28
C ASP A 77 -8.30 -7.18 11.89
N LYS A 78 -7.75 -6.04 12.34
CA LYS A 78 -6.38 -5.61 12.02
C LYS A 78 -5.66 -5.19 13.29
N GLY A 79 -4.48 -5.79 13.51
CA GLY A 79 -3.57 -5.42 14.58
C GLY A 79 -2.51 -4.44 14.08
N TYR A 80 -2.25 -3.38 14.85
CA TYR A 80 -1.23 -2.39 14.53
C TYR A 80 -0.27 -2.20 15.71
N ARG A 81 1.00 -1.94 15.38
CA ARG A 81 1.98 -1.43 16.34
C ARG A 81 2.39 -0.04 15.90
N ALA A 82 2.13 0.95 16.75
CA ALA A 82 2.43 2.35 16.49
C ALA A 82 3.27 2.95 17.61
N THR A 83 4.04 3.99 17.28
CA THR A 83 4.71 4.86 18.26
C THR A 83 4.04 6.23 18.18
N LEU A 84 3.58 6.74 19.32
CA LEU A 84 2.91 8.03 19.41
C LEU A 84 3.86 9.07 20.03
N ARG A 85 3.81 10.30 19.53
CA ARG A 85 4.49 11.45 20.13
C ARG A 85 3.46 12.35 20.80
N LEU A 86 3.38 12.28 22.12
CA LEU A 86 2.43 13.07 22.91
C LEU A 86 2.85 14.55 22.95
N GLY A 87 1.86 15.44 23.11
CA GLY A 87 2.06 16.88 23.16
C GLY A 87 2.23 17.57 21.80
N ILE A 88 2.15 16.84 20.68
CA ILE A 88 2.25 17.43 19.33
C ILE A 88 1.03 17.03 18.50
N THR A 89 0.44 18.03 17.84
CA THR A 89 -0.60 17.85 16.82
C THR A 89 -0.03 18.28 15.47
N THR A 90 -0.23 17.45 14.44
CA THR A 90 0.22 17.72 13.07
C THR A 90 -0.95 17.85 12.10
N THR A 91 -0.71 18.43 10.92
CA THR A 91 -1.73 18.63 9.87
C THR A 91 -2.34 17.35 9.32
N THR A 92 -1.62 16.23 9.39
CA THR A 92 -2.00 14.92 8.84
C THR A 92 -2.40 13.93 9.93
N GLY A 93 -2.22 14.28 11.21
CA GLY A 93 -2.44 13.36 12.34
C GLY A 93 -1.34 12.31 12.53
N ASP A 94 -0.26 12.39 11.75
CA ASP A 94 0.88 11.48 11.78
C ASP A 94 2.22 12.25 11.71
N GLY A 95 3.33 11.51 11.55
CA GLY A 95 4.68 12.07 11.50
C GLY A 95 5.08 12.76 10.18
N GLU A 96 4.24 12.76 9.13
CA GLU A 96 4.57 13.37 7.83
C GLU A 96 4.11 14.83 7.72
N GLY A 97 3.11 15.25 8.52
CA GLY A 97 2.53 16.58 8.48
C GLY A 97 3.31 17.65 9.24
N GLY A 98 3.07 18.92 8.90
CA GLY A 98 3.60 20.06 9.66
C GLY A 98 2.97 20.16 11.05
N ILE A 99 3.71 20.67 12.03
CA ILE A 99 3.20 20.89 13.39
C ILE A 99 2.17 22.02 13.37
N LEU A 100 0.98 21.74 13.90
CA LEU A 100 -0.07 22.72 14.14
C LEU A 100 -0.01 23.28 15.55
N GLU A 101 0.25 22.41 16.53
CA GLU A 101 0.28 22.78 17.94
C GLU A 101 1.30 21.91 18.68
N GLN A 102 1.98 22.53 19.64
CA GLN A 102 2.88 21.85 20.56
C GLN A 102 2.58 22.32 21.99
N ARG A 103 2.40 21.36 22.90
CA ARG A 103 2.17 21.57 24.33
C ARG A 103 3.13 20.70 25.13
N ASP A 104 3.37 21.07 26.38
CA ASP A 104 4.09 20.22 27.30
C ASP A 104 3.29 18.93 27.53
N ALA A 105 3.91 17.81 27.16
CA ALA A 105 3.39 16.49 27.50
C ALA A 105 3.75 16.23 28.96
N VAL A 106 2.86 16.59 29.88
CA VAL A 106 3.01 16.22 31.29
C VAL A 106 2.78 14.71 31.41
N ALA A 107 3.70 14.02 32.08
CA ALA A 107 3.57 12.61 32.41
C ALA A 107 2.50 12.38 33.50
#